data_AF-A0A292QN33-F1
#
_entry.id   AF-A0A292QN33-F1
#
_cell.length_a   1.000
_cell.length_b   1.000
_cell.length_c   1.000
_cell.angle_alpha   90.00
_cell.angle_beta   90.00
_cell.angle_gamma   90.00
#
_symmetry.space_group_name_H-M   'P 1'
#
loop_
_entity.id
_entity.type
_entity.pdbx_description
1 polymer ?
#
loop_
_entity_poly.entity_id
_entity_poly.type
_entity_poly.pdbx_seq_one_letter_code
_entity_poly.pdbx_strand_id
1 'polypeptide(L)'
;MKKIILSILAGFLLLSAISLDVSAAKKSSKLSKEAITEMSETIDKLTQKIYGRALLSPQDNESLIGIKIKLDNQMLVSSSTELAPLYYKAGNVYKLRDMKPEAIECYQTILENFSDTALAPKARAALEELGVTVTAPAVTEETASEEEGI
;
A
#
# COMPACT_ATOMS: atom_id res chain seq x y z
N MET A 1 -8.49 -23.76 -55.26
CA MET A 1 -8.60 -23.32 -53.86
C MET A 1 -7.82 -24.26 -52.93
N LYS A 2 -6.47 -24.23 -52.96
CA LYS A 2 -5.64 -25.11 -52.11
C LYS A 2 -4.31 -24.46 -51.65
N LYS A 3 -4.07 -23.19 -51.99
CA LYS A 3 -2.83 -22.45 -51.66
C LYS A 3 -3.00 -21.32 -50.64
N ILE A 4 -4.22 -21.09 -50.15
CA ILE A 4 -4.50 -19.99 -49.20
C ILE A 4 -4.44 -20.48 -47.74
N ILE A 5 -4.59 -21.78 -47.49
CA ILE A 5 -4.67 -22.33 -46.12
C ILE A 5 -3.28 -22.53 -45.50
N LEU A 6 -2.21 -22.64 -46.30
CA LEU A 6 -0.87 -22.90 -45.76
C LEU A 6 -0.13 -21.67 -45.23
N SER A 7 -0.65 -20.45 -45.48
CA SER A 7 0.06 -19.22 -45.10
C SER A 7 -0.35 -18.66 -43.73
N ILE A 8 -1.36 -19.24 -43.08
CA ILE A 8 -1.84 -18.79 -41.75
C ILE A 8 -1.09 -19.52 -40.62
N LEU A 9 -0.55 -20.71 -40.88
CA LEU A 9 0.12 -21.52 -39.85
C LEU A 9 1.58 -21.10 -39.58
N ALA A 10 2.22 -20.39 -40.51
CA ALA A 10 3.59 -19.89 -40.35
C ALA A 10 3.67 -18.51 -39.68
N GLY A 11 2.55 -17.79 -39.55
CA GLY A 11 2.51 -16.47 -38.92
C GLY A 11 2.39 -16.50 -37.39
N PHE A 12 2.04 -17.65 -36.81
CA PHE A 12 1.79 -17.78 -35.36
C PHE A 12 3.01 -18.27 -34.57
N LEU A 13 4.12 -18.61 -35.24
CA LEU A 13 5.30 -19.19 -34.60
C LEU A 13 6.48 -18.22 -34.42
N LEU A 14 6.26 -16.91 -34.61
CA LEU A 14 7.31 -15.88 -34.48
C LEU A 14 7.12 -14.90 -33.32
N LEU A 15 6.15 -15.14 -32.42
CA LEU A 15 5.91 -14.28 -31.24
C LEU A 15 6.49 -14.84 -29.93
N SER A 16 7.15 -15.99 -29.93
CA SER A 16 7.65 -16.64 -28.71
C SER A 16 9.11 -16.36 -28.35
N ALA A 17 9.67 -15.22 -28.78
CA ALA A 17 11.07 -14.89 -28.48
C ALA A 17 11.30 -13.44 -28.04
N ILE A 18 10.31 -12.82 -27.40
CA ILE A 18 10.63 -11.79 -26.41
C ILE A 18 10.86 -12.53 -25.11
N SER A 19 12.06 -13.08 -24.95
CA SER A 19 12.61 -13.28 -23.61
C SER A 19 12.74 -11.88 -23.02
N LEU A 20 11.67 -11.39 -22.40
CA LEU A 20 11.80 -10.35 -21.39
C LEU A 20 12.74 -10.97 -20.37
N ASP A 21 13.98 -10.49 -20.40
CA ASP A 21 14.94 -10.76 -19.37
C ASP A 21 14.32 -10.26 -18.06
N VAL A 22 13.65 -11.17 -17.35
CA VAL A 22 13.15 -10.96 -15.99
C VAL A 22 14.33 -10.94 -15.00
N SER A 23 15.56 -10.74 -15.47
CA SER A 23 16.72 -10.43 -14.64
C SER A 23 16.73 -8.96 -14.24
N ALA A 24 15.69 -8.52 -13.56
CA ALA A 24 15.79 -7.40 -12.61
C ALA A 24 14.70 -7.47 -11.53
N ALA A 25 14.30 -8.67 -11.10
CA ALA A 25 13.94 -8.84 -9.69
C ALA A 25 15.23 -8.70 -8.85
N LYS A 26 15.83 -7.50 -8.88
CA LYS A 26 16.86 -7.10 -7.95
C LYS A 26 16.21 -7.26 -6.59
N LYS A 27 16.60 -8.30 -5.85
CA LYS A 27 16.18 -8.62 -4.48
C LYS A 27 15.88 -7.31 -3.76
N SER A 28 14.60 -6.93 -3.67
CA SER A 28 14.21 -5.63 -3.15
C SER A 28 14.55 -5.65 -1.68
N SER A 29 15.70 -5.07 -1.34
CA SER A 29 16.15 -4.97 0.03
C SER A 29 15.17 -4.10 0.79
N LYS A 30 14.96 -4.42 2.08
CA LYS A 30 14.24 -3.55 3.01
C LYS A 30 14.68 -2.10 2.82
N LEU A 31 13.71 -1.17 2.77
CA LEU A 31 13.98 0.26 2.74
C LEU A 31 15.02 0.65 3.80
N SER A 32 15.98 1.49 3.41
CA SER A 32 16.96 2.02 4.35
C SER A 32 16.30 3.02 5.32
N LYS A 33 16.94 3.25 6.47
CA LYS A 33 16.44 4.23 7.45
C LYS A 33 16.40 5.64 6.84
N GLU A 34 17.38 5.97 6.02
CA GLU A 34 17.48 7.25 5.32
C GLU A 34 16.30 7.42 4.35
N ALA A 35 15.96 6.38 3.59
CA ALA A 35 14.80 6.42 2.69
C ALA A 35 13.48 6.59 3.47
N ILE A 36 13.33 5.91 4.61
CA ILE A 36 12.17 6.07 5.50
C ILE A 36 12.07 7.51 6.01
N THR A 37 13.18 8.08 6.47
CA THR A 37 13.24 9.47 6.93
C THR A 37 12.90 10.46 5.82
N GLU A 38 13.49 10.31 4.63
CA GLU A 38 13.24 11.19 3.48
C GLU A 38 11.77 11.17 3.05
N MET A 39 11.15 9.98 3.04
CA MET A 39 9.72 9.87 2.75
C MET A 39 8.87 10.55 3.83
N SER A 40 9.20 10.37 5.11
CA SER A 40 8.49 11.05 6.20
C SER A 40 8.58 12.58 6.07
N GLU A 41 9.78 13.11 5.83
CA GLU A 41 10.01 14.55 5.66
C GLU A 41 9.26 15.10 4.43
N THR A 42 9.25 14.34 3.34
CA THR A 42 8.48 14.71 2.15
C THR A 42 7.00 14.79 2.47
N ILE A 43 6.42 13.77 3.13
CA ILE A 43 4.99 13.81 3.51
C ILE A 43 4.69 14.97 4.46
N ASP A 44 5.59 15.26 5.41
CA ASP A 44 5.41 16.36 6.35
C ASP A 44 5.43 17.72 5.63
N LYS A 45 6.30 17.91 4.64
CA LYS A 45 6.31 19.12 3.77
C LYS A 45 5.01 19.24 2.96
N LEU A 46 4.50 18.14 2.41
CA LEU A 46 3.22 18.13 1.69
C LEU A 46 2.05 18.51 2.61
N THR A 47 2.04 17.96 3.82
CA THR A 47 1.03 18.26 4.85
C THR A 47 1.08 19.74 5.24
N GLN A 48 2.29 20.29 5.45
CA GLN A 48 2.49 21.71 5.74
C GLN A 48 1.97 22.61 4.62
N LYS A 49 2.23 22.27 3.35
CA LYS A 49 1.67 23.00 2.19
C LYS A 49 0.14 23.05 2.24
N ILE A 50 -0.50 21.90 2.49
CA ILE A 50 -1.98 21.82 2.57
C ILE A 50 -2.52 22.68 3.72
N TYR A 51 -1.91 22.60 4.92
CA TYR A 51 -2.33 23.44 6.05
C TYR A 51 -2.06 24.93 5.82
N GLY A 52 -1.02 25.27 5.07
CA GLY A 52 -0.76 26.61 4.56
C GLY A 52 -1.72 27.06 3.45
N ARG A 53 -2.72 26.25 3.09
CA ARG A 53 -3.67 26.47 1.98
C ARG A 53 -3.00 26.60 0.61
N ALA A 54 -1.78 26.09 0.47
CA ALA A 54 -1.11 25.99 -0.81
C ALA A 54 -1.66 24.79 -1.59
N LEU A 55 -1.82 24.97 -2.90
CA LEU A 55 -2.10 23.87 -3.81
C LEU A 55 -0.83 23.03 -3.99
N LEU A 56 -0.98 21.70 -3.96
CA LEU A 56 0.12 20.81 -4.31
C LEU A 56 0.41 20.92 -5.81
N SER A 57 1.69 21.07 -6.15
CA SER A 57 2.13 21.07 -7.54
C SER A 57 2.00 19.68 -8.18
N PRO A 58 2.13 19.56 -9.51
CA PRO A 58 2.24 18.26 -10.16
C PRO A 58 3.36 17.39 -9.56
N GLN A 59 4.52 17.98 -9.25
CA GLN A 59 5.65 17.27 -8.65
C GLN A 59 5.37 16.83 -7.22
N ASP A 60 4.62 17.62 -6.44
CA ASP A 60 4.15 17.23 -5.11
C ASP A 60 3.24 15.99 -5.20
N ASN A 61 2.36 15.95 -6.20
CA ASN A 61 1.47 14.80 -6.45
C ASN A 61 2.25 13.56 -6.86
N GLU A 62 3.19 13.70 -7.80
CA GLU A 62 4.09 12.62 -8.22
C GLU A 62 4.89 12.07 -7.04
N SER A 63 5.36 12.96 -6.14
CA SER A 63 6.10 12.57 -4.94
C SER A 63 5.24 11.74 -4.00
N LEU A 64 4.00 12.16 -3.73
CA LEU A 64 3.08 11.41 -2.86
C LEU A 64 2.74 10.03 -3.45
N ILE A 65 2.44 9.96 -4.75
CA ILE A 65 2.17 8.70 -5.46
C ILE A 65 3.39 7.79 -5.42
N GLY A 66 4.57 8.33 -5.71
CA GLY A 66 5.84 7.59 -5.67
C GLY A 66 6.15 7.03 -4.29
N ILE A 67 5.80 7.75 -3.22
CA ILE A 67 5.92 7.25 -1.85
C ILE A 67 4.97 6.08 -1.62
N LYS A 68 3.68 6.20 -1.96
CA LYS A 68 2.70 5.10 -1.80
C LYS A 68 3.17 3.84 -2.53
N ILE A 69 3.62 3.96 -3.79
CA ILE A 69 4.17 2.84 -4.57
C ILE A 69 5.36 2.18 -3.86
N LYS A 70 6.30 2.97 -3.31
CA LYS A 70 7.44 2.44 -2.56
C LYS A 70 7.01 1.70 -1.29
N LEU A 71 6.01 2.22 -0.58
CA LEU A 71 5.46 1.58 0.62
C LEU A 71 4.77 0.26 0.30
N ASP A 72 3.94 0.24 -0.75
CA ASP A 72 3.19 -0.94 -1.16
C ASP A 72 4.15 -2.04 -1.63
N ASN A 73 5.15 -1.68 -2.44
CA ASN A 73 6.20 -2.60 -2.86
C ASN A 73 7.02 -3.12 -1.66
N GLN A 74 7.32 -2.28 -0.67
CA GLN A 74 8.01 -2.73 0.53
C GLN A 74 7.13 -3.70 1.36
N MET A 75 5.82 -3.49 1.39
CA MET A 75 4.89 -4.38 2.09
C MET A 75 4.89 -5.79 1.50
N LEU A 76 5.04 -5.91 0.17
CA LEU A 76 5.18 -7.21 -0.51
C LEU A 76 6.46 -7.97 -0.12
N VAL A 77 7.45 -7.27 0.44
CA VAL A 77 8.75 -7.83 0.84
C VAL A 77 8.80 -8.09 2.33
N SER A 78 8.41 -7.11 3.15
CA SER A 78 8.34 -7.23 4.60
C SER A 78 7.44 -6.17 5.24
N SER A 79 6.59 -6.63 6.17
CA SER A 79 5.72 -5.81 7.01
C SER A 79 6.48 -5.25 8.23
N SER A 80 7.48 -4.39 7.99
CA SER A 80 8.17 -3.68 9.07
C SER A 80 7.22 -2.66 9.73
N THR A 81 7.16 -2.64 11.07
CA THR A 81 6.32 -1.68 11.82
C THR A 81 6.71 -0.22 11.57
N GLU A 82 7.95 0.03 11.09
CA GLU A 82 8.44 1.34 10.65
C GLU A 82 7.65 1.92 9.46
N LEU A 83 6.87 1.10 8.73
CA LEU A 83 6.05 1.55 7.60
C LEU A 83 4.71 2.14 8.08
N ALA A 84 4.19 1.71 9.23
CA ALA A 84 2.89 2.15 9.72
C ALA A 84 2.76 3.68 9.86
N PRO A 85 3.76 4.42 10.39
CA PRO A 85 3.73 5.88 10.41
C PRO A 85 3.68 6.51 9.03
N LEU A 86 4.36 5.93 8.04
CA LEU A 86 4.37 6.45 6.66
C LEU A 86 3.01 6.26 5.99
N TYR A 87 2.39 5.07 6.12
CA TYR A 87 1.02 4.84 5.65
C TYR A 87 0.04 5.81 6.32
N TYR A 88 0.14 6.02 7.64
CA TYR A 88 -0.77 6.91 8.35
C TYR A 88 -0.64 8.37 7.87
N LYS A 89 0.60 8.85 7.74
CA LYS A 89 0.88 10.20 7.23
C LYS A 89 0.40 10.37 5.78
N ALA A 90 0.70 9.42 4.89
CA ALA A 90 0.25 9.46 3.50
C ALA A 90 -1.28 9.42 3.38
N GLY A 91 -1.94 8.56 4.17
CA GLY A 91 -3.40 8.49 4.26
C GLY A 91 -4.02 9.83 4.66
N ASN A 92 -3.44 10.53 5.63
CA ASN A 92 -3.89 11.88 6.02
C ASN A 92 -3.76 12.89 4.88
N VAL A 93 -2.67 12.84 4.11
CA VAL A 93 -2.51 13.72 2.94
C VAL A 93 -3.57 13.41 1.88
N TYR A 94 -3.81 12.14 1.56
CA TYR A 94 -4.87 11.75 0.62
C TYR A 94 -6.26 12.21 1.10
N LYS A 95 -6.57 12.00 2.38
CA LYS A 95 -7.83 12.45 3.00
C LYS A 95 -8.00 13.97 2.91
N LEU A 96 -6.97 14.74 3.26
CA LEU A 96 -7.01 16.21 3.18
C LEU A 96 -7.19 16.73 1.75
N ARG A 97 -6.86 15.91 0.75
CA ARG A 97 -7.03 16.20 -0.68
C ARG A 97 -8.31 15.62 -1.27
N ASP A 98 -9.20 15.09 -0.44
CA ASP A 98 -10.44 14.42 -0.85
C ASP A 98 -10.22 13.18 -1.75
N MET A 99 -9.02 12.61 -1.73
CA MET A 99 -8.67 11.35 -2.39
C MET A 99 -9.02 10.19 -1.47
N LYS A 100 -10.32 9.98 -1.28
CA LYS A 100 -10.85 9.03 -0.29
C LYS A 100 -10.39 7.58 -0.52
N PRO A 101 -10.39 7.02 -1.75
CA PRO A 101 -9.97 5.64 -1.97
C PRO A 101 -8.55 5.37 -1.49
N GLU A 102 -7.60 6.22 -1.85
CA GLU A 102 -6.20 6.08 -1.49
C GLU A 102 -5.97 6.28 0.02
N ALA A 103 -6.75 7.16 0.65
CA ALA A 103 -6.75 7.33 2.10
C ALA A 103 -7.23 6.07 2.82
N ILE A 104 -8.35 5.49 2.36
CA ILE A 104 -8.94 4.26 2.90
C ILE A 104 -7.93 3.12 2.83
N GLU A 105 -7.32 2.90 1.66
CA GLU A 105 -6.28 1.86 1.49
C GLU A 105 -5.15 2.02 2.50
N CYS A 106 -4.62 3.24 2.67
CA CYS A 106 -3.54 3.49 3.62
C CYS A 106 -3.93 3.10 5.06
N TYR A 107 -5.14 3.43 5.49
CA TYR A 107 -5.61 3.10 6.84
C TYR A 107 -5.94 1.61 6.99
N GLN A 108 -6.52 0.97 5.96
CA GLN A 108 -6.78 -0.48 5.95
C GLN A 108 -5.48 -1.27 6.06
N THR A 109 -4.44 -0.88 5.31
CA THR A 109 -3.12 -1.51 5.42
C THR A 109 -2.58 -1.50 6.85
N ILE A 110 -2.85 -0.43 7.62
CA ILE A 110 -2.47 -0.36 9.04
C ILE A 110 -3.24 -1.37 9.89
N LEU A 111 -4.55 -1.50 9.68
CA LEU A 111 -5.36 -2.46 10.44
C LEU A 111 -4.99 -3.91 10.11
N GLU A 112 -4.66 -4.19 8.85
CA GLU A 112 -4.36 -5.54 8.37
C GLU A 112 -2.96 -6.02 8.74
N ASN A 113 -1.98 -5.12 8.74
CA ASN A 113 -0.57 -5.51 8.88
C ASN A 113 0.07 -5.01 10.19
N PHE A 114 -0.54 -4.02 10.85
CA PHE A 114 0.04 -3.29 11.98
C PHE A 114 -0.97 -3.08 13.12
N SER A 115 -1.87 -4.05 13.33
CA SER A 115 -2.96 -4.02 14.32
C SER A 115 -2.47 -3.73 15.75
N ASP A 116 -1.25 -4.17 16.08
CA ASP A 116 -0.70 -4.09 17.43
C ASP A 116 -0.01 -2.75 17.71
N THR A 117 0.02 -1.85 16.72
CA THR A 117 0.61 -0.52 16.86
C THR A 117 -0.40 0.48 17.44
N ALA A 118 0.11 1.52 18.10
CA ALA A 118 -0.70 2.65 18.56
C ALA A 118 -1.40 3.44 17.42
N LEU A 119 -1.09 3.12 16.14
CA LEU A 119 -1.72 3.72 14.98
C LEU A 119 -3.00 2.99 14.55
N ALA A 120 -3.18 1.70 14.91
CA ALA A 120 -4.39 0.96 14.57
C ALA A 120 -5.69 1.63 15.05
N PRO A 121 -5.85 2.07 16.31
CA PRO A 121 -7.06 2.78 16.73
C PRO A 121 -7.27 4.10 15.98
N LYS A 122 -6.19 4.79 15.57
CA LYS A 122 -6.29 6.04 14.81
C LYS A 122 -6.69 5.78 13.35
N ALA A 123 -6.16 4.74 12.74
CA ALA A 123 -6.54 4.31 11.40
C ALA A 123 -8.02 3.90 11.35
N ARG A 124 -8.51 3.21 12.39
CA ARG A 124 -9.93 2.88 12.54
C ARG A 124 -10.81 4.12 12.59
N ALA A 125 -10.48 5.08 13.45
CA ALA A 125 -11.23 6.34 13.54
C ALA A 125 -11.21 7.11 12.20
N ALA A 126 -10.07 7.15 11.52
CA ALA A 126 -9.97 7.81 10.21
C ALA A 126 -10.82 7.13 9.13
N LEU A 127 -10.94 5.80 9.16
CA LEU A 127 -11.84 5.03 8.29
C LEU A 127 -13.31 5.33 8.59
N GLU A 128 -13.69 5.39 9.86
CA GLU A 128 -15.05 5.74 10.28
C GLU A 128 -15.43 7.16 9.83
N GLU A 129 -14.51 8.13 9.97
CA GLU A 129 -14.70 9.50 9.44
C GLU A 129 -14.85 9.54 7.90
N LEU A 130 -14.30 8.55 7.20
CA LEU A 130 -14.46 8.39 5.74
C LEU A 130 -15.72 7.58 5.36
N GLY A 131 -16.52 7.16 6.34
CA GLY A 131 -17.75 6.40 6.13
C GLY A 131 -17.53 4.89 5.96
N VAL A 132 -16.34 4.38 6.28
CA VAL A 132 -16.03 2.94 6.25
C VAL A 132 -16.39 2.32 7.59
N THR A 133 -17.25 1.31 7.58
CA THR A 133 -17.57 0.53 8.78
C THR A 133 -16.47 -0.48 9.05
N VAL A 134 -15.74 -0.34 10.16
CA VAL A 134 -14.72 -1.30 10.57
C VAL A 134 -15.33 -2.27 11.58
N THR A 135 -15.67 -3.48 11.14
CA THR A 135 -16.05 -4.57 12.06
C THR A 135 -14.80 -5.18 12.67
N ALA A 136 -14.75 -5.31 14.00
CA ALA A 136 -13.69 -6.09 14.63
C ALA A 136 -13.83 -7.56 14.21
N PRO A 137 -12.73 -8.30 13.99
CA PRO A 137 -12.83 -9.75 13.86
C PRO A 137 -13.51 -10.30 15.10
N ALA A 138 -14.51 -11.17 14.91
CA ALA A 138 -15.19 -11.83 16.00
C ALA A 138 -14.13 -12.55 16.85
N VAL A 139 -14.03 -12.19 18.13
CA VAL A 139 -13.27 -12.97 19.09
C VAL A 139 -14.02 -14.28 19.21
N THR A 140 -13.57 -15.33 18.51
CA THR A 140 -13.93 -16.68 18.90
C THR A 140 -13.31 -16.89 20.26
N GLU A 141 -14.12 -16.71 21.31
CA GLU A 141 -13.83 -17.23 22.64
C GLU A 141 -13.70 -18.74 22.48
N GLU A 142 -12.48 -19.22 22.18
CA GLU A 142 -12.13 -20.60 22.48
C GLU A 142 -12.17 -20.73 24.00
N THR A 143 -13.27 -21.31 24.44
CA THR A 143 -13.56 -21.75 25.80
C THR A 143 -12.33 -22.35 26.45
N ALA A 144 -11.72 -21.60 27.37
CA ALA A 144 -10.93 -22.18 28.44
C ALA A 144 -11.90 -22.95 29.36
N SER A 145 -12.08 -24.23 29.11
CA SER A 145 -12.63 -25.17 30.08
C SER A 145 -11.49 -26.03 30.60
N GLU A 146 -10.66 -25.45 31.47
CA GLU A 146 -9.91 -26.19 32.48
C GLU A 146 -10.66 -26.01 33.82
N GLU A 147 -11.49 -26.99 34.18
CA GLU A 147 -11.72 -27.47 35.56
C GLU A 147 -12.92 -28.42 35.56
N GLU A 148 -12.65 -29.71 35.72
CA GLU A 148 -13.23 -30.49 36.81
C GLU A 148 -12.45 -31.79 36.91
N GLY A 149 -11.50 -31.81 37.84
CA GLY A 149 -11.01 -33.06 38.40
C GLY A 149 -12.02 -33.56 39.41
N ILE A 150 -12.54 -34.77 39.19
CA ILE A 150 -12.87 -35.78 40.22
C ILE A 150 -12.57 -37.16 39.63
#